data_AF-R7D5A9-F1
#
_entry.id   AF-R7D5A9-F1
#
_cell.length_a   1.000
_cell.length_b   1.000
_cell.length_c   1.000
_cell.angle_alpha   90.00
_cell.angle_beta   90.00
_cell.angle_gamma   90.00
#
_symmetry.space_group_name_H-M   'P 1'
#
loop_
_entity.id
_entity.type
_entity.pdbx_description
1 polymer ?
#
loop_
_entity_poly.entity_id
_entity_poly.type
_entity_poly.pdbx_seq_one_letter_code
_entity_poly.pdbx_strand_id
1 'polypeptide(L)'
;MVYLPDEGEALVAAGNAVYLNMGTLFPIYEQTIPATAKAAHDAGKAWVLDPVGLGIGSLRTKLLEELKPYKPTIVRGNASEIIALASLWELLGAEDALDRPRGVDTTDGVDAAREAAVALAHYTGGAVVVSGEVDLVTDGTTVVRSHGGSGLMSKITGCGCSQGGVLAVYATCADAFTAAVASTAHYNLAGTRAAAVATAPASFKVAFIDELYRATGEEIAANPMCVEEA
;
A
#
# COMPACT_ATOMS: atom_id res chain seq x y z
N MET A 1 -7.73 -10.86 -10.99
CA MET A 1 -7.16 -11.79 -10.00
C MET A 1 -6.49 -12.89 -10.78
N VAL A 2 -5.21 -13.14 -10.49
CA VAL A 2 -4.36 -14.02 -11.29
C VAL A 2 -3.84 -15.12 -10.38
N TYR A 3 -3.86 -16.35 -10.86
CA TYR A 3 -3.45 -17.50 -10.05
C TYR A 3 -2.24 -18.23 -10.59
N LEU A 4 -2.00 -18.14 -11.90
CA LEU A 4 -0.96 -18.88 -12.58
C LEU A 4 0.19 -17.96 -13.01
N PRO A 5 1.44 -18.45 -13.03
CA PRO A 5 2.60 -17.63 -13.38
C PRO A 5 2.52 -17.04 -14.79
N ASP A 6 2.11 -17.83 -15.77
CA ASP A 6 2.00 -17.43 -17.17
C ASP A 6 0.91 -16.37 -17.39
N GLU A 7 -0.23 -16.50 -16.70
CA GLU A 7 -1.25 -15.44 -16.68
C GLU A 7 -0.73 -14.14 -16.04
N GLY A 8 0.13 -14.25 -15.02
CA GLY A 8 0.77 -13.13 -14.34
C GLY A 8 1.66 -12.34 -15.29
N GLU A 9 2.56 -13.03 -15.98
CA GLU A 9 3.43 -12.46 -17.00
C GLU A 9 2.63 -11.86 -18.17
N ALA A 10 1.60 -12.56 -18.64
CA ALA A 10 0.74 -12.09 -19.74
C ALA A 10 -0.01 -10.80 -19.38
N LEU A 11 -0.53 -10.71 -18.14
CA LEU A 11 -1.24 -9.52 -17.68
C LEU A 11 -0.30 -8.35 -17.40
N VAL A 12 0.92 -8.63 -16.93
CA VAL A 12 1.97 -7.59 -16.90
C VAL A 12 2.23 -7.10 -18.33
N ALA A 13 2.41 -7.98 -19.31
CA ALA A 13 2.66 -7.59 -20.70
C ALA A 13 1.52 -6.74 -21.30
N ALA A 14 0.26 -7.07 -20.97
CA ALA A 14 -0.92 -6.36 -21.49
C ALA A 14 -1.29 -5.08 -20.71
N GLY A 15 -1.03 -5.02 -19.40
CA GLY A 15 -1.43 -3.93 -18.51
C GLY A 15 -0.35 -2.85 -18.35
N ASN A 16 -0.67 -1.78 -17.62
CA ASN A 16 0.28 -0.68 -17.32
C ASN A 16 0.83 -0.73 -15.89
N ALA A 17 0.12 -1.41 -14.98
CA ALA A 17 0.57 -1.66 -13.62
C ALA A 17 0.01 -2.98 -13.09
N VAL A 18 0.64 -3.54 -12.07
CA VAL A 18 0.15 -4.73 -11.35
C VAL A 18 0.13 -4.52 -9.84
N TYR A 19 -0.89 -5.08 -9.19
CA TYR A 19 -1.01 -5.04 -7.73
C TYR A 19 -0.80 -6.44 -7.15
N LEU A 20 0.19 -6.60 -6.28
CA LEU A 20 0.51 -7.83 -5.58
C LEU A 20 0.13 -7.72 -4.09
N ASN A 21 -0.90 -8.46 -3.69
CA ASN A 21 -1.42 -8.51 -2.33
C ASN A 21 -1.06 -9.85 -1.66
N MET A 22 -0.43 -9.79 -0.48
CA MET A 22 0.06 -10.97 0.25
C MET A 22 -0.95 -11.58 1.24
N GLY A 23 -2.19 -11.11 1.24
CA GLY A 23 -3.18 -11.41 2.28
C GLY A 23 -3.64 -12.86 2.27
N THR A 24 -4.04 -13.37 1.11
CA THR A 24 -4.46 -14.77 0.94
C THR A 24 -3.45 -15.48 0.05
N LEU A 25 -2.64 -16.39 0.62
CA LEU A 25 -1.65 -17.14 -0.15
C LEU A 25 -2.01 -18.62 -0.31
N PHE A 26 -1.79 -19.13 -1.53
CA PHE A 26 -1.83 -20.54 -1.87
C PHE A 26 -0.45 -21.00 -2.34
N PRO A 27 -0.11 -22.31 -2.27
CA PRO A 27 1.19 -22.82 -2.70
C PRO A 27 1.60 -22.45 -4.13
N ILE A 28 0.64 -22.29 -5.06
CA ILE A 28 0.92 -21.88 -6.46
C ILE A 28 1.56 -20.48 -6.55
N TYR A 29 1.39 -19.64 -5.53
CA TYR A 29 1.97 -18.31 -5.52
C TYR A 29 3.47 -18.29 -5.23
N GLU A 30 4.06 -19.41 -4.79
CA GLU A 30 5.52 -19.61 -4.81
C GLU A 30 6.10 -19.47 -6.21
N GLN A 31 5.29 -19.71 -7.24
CA GLN A 31 5.69 -19.55 -8.63
C GLN A 31 5.16 -18.23 -9.21
N THR A 32 3.90 -17.90 -8.90
CA THR A 32 3.19 -16.81 -9.58
C THR A 32 3.67 -15.43 -9.16
N ILE A 33 3.86 -15.19 -7.86
CA ILE A 33 4.23 -13.86 -7.35
C ILE A 33 5.63 -13.45 -7.81
N PRO A 34 6.68 -14.30 -7.68
CA PRO A 34 8.00 -13.96 -8.18
C PRO A 34 8.04 -13.75 -9.70
N ALA A 35 7.36 -14.61 -10.48
CA ALA A 35 7.28 -14.46 -11.94
C ALA A 35 6.64 -13.12 -12.34
N THR A 36 5.52 -12.76 -11.70
CA THR A 36 4.79 -11.51 -11.98
C THR A 36 5.61 -10.28 -11.61
N ALA A 37 6.22 -10.27 -10.42
CA ALA A 37 7.05 -9.16 -9.98
C ALA A 37 8.30 -8.98 -10.85
N LYS A 38 8.96 -10.09 -11.22
CA LYS A 38 10.08 -10.10 -12.14
C LYS A 38 9.68 -9.54 -13.50
N ALA A 39 8.56 -9.99 -14.06
CA ALA A 39 8.07 -9.50 -15.34
C ALA A 39 7.78 -7.99 -15.30
N ALA A 40 7.18 -7.50 -14.21
CA ALA A 40 6.90 -6.07 -14.04
C ALA A 40 8.20 -5.26 -13.97
N HIS A 41 9.17 -5.73 -13.17
CA HIS A 41 10.49 -5.14 -13.04
C HIS A 41 11.23 -5.08 -14.39
N ASP A 42 11.36 -6.22 -15.08
CA ASP A 42 12.08 -6.31 -16.35
C ASP A 42 11.44 -5.44 -17.44
N ALA A 43 10.11 -5.30 -17.43
CA ALA A 43 9.37 -4.46 -18.37
C ALA A 43 9.32 -2.98 -17.99
N GLY A 44 9.87 -2.59 -16.82
CA GLY A 44 9.77 -1.22 -16.30
C GLY A 44 8.33 -0.78 -16.01
N LYS A 45 7.43 -1.72 -15.73
CA LYS A 45 6.01 -1.44 -15.43
C LYS A 45 5.80 -1.22 -13.95
N ALA A 46 4.93 -0.28 -13.62
CA ALA A 46 4.64 0.04 -12.23
C ALA A 46 4.04 -1.15 -11.50
N TRP A 47 4.45 -1.38 -10.25
CA TRP A 47 3.78 -2.38 -9.43
C TRP A 47 3.69 -1.98 -7.96
N VAL A 48 2.58 -2.39 -7.35
CA VAL A 48 2.25 -2.09 -5.96
C VAL A 48 2.38 -3.36 -5.13
N LEU A 49 3.11 -3.27 -4.02
CA LEU A 49 3.23 -4.34 -3.03
C LEU A 49 2.40 -4.00 -1.79
N ASP A 50 1.53 -4.93 -1.39
CA ASP A 50 0.83 -4.88 -0.09
C ASP A 50 1.18 -6.13 0.73
N PRO A 51 2.11 -6.02 1.70
CA PRO A 51 2.69 -7.13 2.45
C PRO A 51 1.77 -7.65 3.57
N VAL A 52 0.45 -7.68 3.31
CA VAL A 52 -0.60 -8.05 4.27
C VAL A 52 -0.22 -9.27 5.09
N GLY A 53 -0.28 -9.13 6.42
CA GLY A 53 -0.09 -10.25 7.35
C GLY A 53 1.35 -10.77 7.42
N LEU A 54 2.34 -9.93 7.07
CA LEU A 54 3.74 -10.21 7.36
C LEU A 54 3.92 -10.54 8.86
N GLY A 55 4.65 -11.63 9.13
CA GLY A 55 4.79 -12.23 10.46
C GLY A 55 3.97 -13.50 10.67
N ILE A 56 3.04 -13.83 9.74
CA ILE A 56 2.24 -15.06 9.79
C ILE A 56 2.74 -16.08 8.76
N GLY A 57 3.37 -17.16 9.25
CA GLY A 57 3.85 -18.29 8.46
C GLY A 57 5.13 -18.01 7.66
N SER A 58 5.78 -19.06 7.15
CA SER A 58 7.07 -18.95 6.46
C SER A 58 6.95 -18.53 4.99
N LEU A 59 5.84 -18.86 4.32
CA LEU A 59 5.66 -18.59 2.89
C LEU A 59 5.66 -17.09 2.55
N ARG A 60 4.97 -16.26 3.36
CA ARG A 60 4.95 -14.79 3.15
C ARG A 60 6.34 -14.21 3.25
N THR A 61 7.07 -14.58 4.30
CA THR A 61 8.44 -14.12 4.54
C THR A 61 9.35 -14.50 3.37
N LYS A 62 9.35 -15.77 2.96
CA LYS A 62 10.13 -16.27 1.81
C LYS A 62 9.84 -15.45 0.54
N LEU A 63 8.56 -15.25 0.21
CA LEU A 63 8.18 -14.49 -0.97
C LEU A 63 8.63 -13.03 -0.88
N LEU A 64 8.40 -12.36 0.26
CA LEU A 64 8.79 -10.96 0.43
C LEU A 64 10.32 -10.76 0.40
N GLU A 65 11.11 -11.73 0.88
CA GLU A 65 12.57 -11.74 0.70
C GLU A 65 12.95 -11.87 -0.77
N GLU A 66 12.31 -12.78 -1.50
CA GLU A 66 12.53 -13.00 -2.94
C GLU A 66 12.13 -11.78 -3.79
N LEU A 67 11.16 -10.99 -3.33
CA LEU A 67 10.70 -9.78 -4.01
C LEU A 67 11.61 -8.56 -3.81
N LYS A 68 12.45 -8.54 -2.76
CA LYS A 68 13.35 -7.43 -2.41
C LYS A 68 14.13 -6.85 -3.62
N PRO A 69 14.79 -7.64 -4.49
CA PRO A 69 15.56 -7.10 -5.61
C PRO A 69 14.71 -6.43 -6.71
N TYR A 70 13.40 -6.73 -6.80
CA TYR A 70 12.54 -6.22 -7.86
C TYR A 70 12.00 -4.81 -7.63
N LYS A 71 12.19 -4.25 -6.42
CA LYS A 71 11.91 -2.85 -6.05
C LYS A 71 10.52 -2.36 -6.48
N PRO A 72 9.46 -2.61 -5.68
CA PRO A 72 8.12 -2.11 -5.99
C PRO A 72 8.07 -0.61 -6.18
N THR A 73 7.25 -0.17 -7.12
CA THR A 73 7.00 1.26 -7.40
C THR A 73 6.31 1.93 -6.22
N ILE A 74 5.34 1.23 -5.61
CA ILE A 74 4.68 1.68 -4.39
C ILE A 74 4.59 0.51 -3.41
N VAL A 75 4.98 0.73 -2.16
CA VAL A 75 4.67 -0.18 -1.05
C VAL A 75 3.54 0.43 -0.24
N ARG A 76 2.52 -0.35 0.10
CA ARG A 76 1.42 0.11 0.94
C ARG A 76 1.12 -0.89 2.04
N GLY A 77 0.95 -0.42 3.27
CA GLY A 77 0.62 -1.26 4.42
C GLY A 77 0.21 -0.42 5.62
N ASN A 78 -0.21 -1.07 6.70
CA ASN A 78 -0.33 -0.39 7.99
C ASN A 78 1.06 -0.19 8.64
N ALA A 79 1.12 0.51 9.78
CA ALA A 79 2.39 0.81 10.46
C ALA A 79 3.21 -0.44 10.78
N SER A 80 2.60 -1.49 11.36
CA SER A 80 3.32 -2.70 11.76
C SER A 80 3.82 -3.51 10.55
N GLU A 81 3.06 -3.56 9.46
CA GLU A 81 3.45 -4.21 8.20
C GLU A 81 4.64 -3.51 7.54
N ILE A 82 4.65 -2.17 7.53
CA ILE A 82 5.74 -1.37 6.94
C ILE A 82 7.02 -1.50 7.77
N ILE A 83 6.92 -1.43 9.11
CA ILE A 83 8.06 -1.65 10.01
C ILE A 83 8.63 -3.07 9.83
N ALA A 84 7.74 -4.07 9.78
CA ALA A 84 8.14 -5.46 9.60
C ALA A 84 8.82 -5.69 8.24
N LEU A 85 8.34 -5.07 7.16
CA LEU A 85 8.95 -5.20 5.84
C LEU A 85 10.32 -4.54 5.79
N ALA A 86 10.46 -3.32 6.32
CA ALA A 86 11.75 -2.63 6.39
C ALA A 86 12.77 -3.44 7.21
N SER A 87 12.33 -4.07 8.30
CA SER A 87 13.16 -4.96 9.12
C SER A 87 13.55 -6.22 8.36
N LEU A 88 12.60 -6.87 7.68
CA LEU A 88 12.86 -8.06 6.86
C LEU A 88 13.85 -7.77 5.73
N TRP A 89 13.77 -6.58 5.15
CA TRP A 89 14.70 -6.14 4.12
C TRP A 89 15.98 -5.51 4.70
N GLU A 90 16.20 -5.56 6.01
CA GLU A 90 17.42 -5.07 6.67
C GLU A 90 17.72 -3.60 6.34
N LEU A 91 16.67 -2.77 6.27
CA LEU A 91 16.76 -1.35 5.93
C LEU A 91 16.81 -0.44 7.16
N LEU A 92 16.54 -0.98 8.34
CA LEU A 92 16.60 -0.27 9.62
C LEU A 92 17.94 -0.49 10.31
N GLY A 93 18.36 0.47 11.13
CA GLY A 93 19.58 0.37 11.93
C GLY A 93 19.52 -0.76 12.98
N ALA A 94 20.70 -1.27 13.38
CA ALA A 94 20.81 -2.38 14.32
C ALA A 94 20.29 -2.06 15.75
N GLU A 95 20.13 -0.78 16.10
CA GLU A 95 19.64 -0.35 17.40
C GLU A 95 18.10 -0.40 17.51
N ASP A 96 17.37 -0.30 16.41
CA ASP A 96 15.89 -0.24 16.41
C ASP A 96 15.20 -1.62 16.32
N ALA A 97 15.95 -2.67 16.00
CA ALA A 97 15.42 -4.01 15.77
C ALA A 97 15.14 -4.83 17.05
N LEU A 98 15.60 -4.38 18.21
CA LEU A 98 15.69 -5.20 19.42
C LEU A 98 14.51 -5.09 20.39
N ASP A 99 13.61 -4.09 20.28
CA ASP A 99 12.67 -3.78 21.38
C ASP A 99 11.19 -3.60 21.00
N ARG A 100 10.77 -3.91 19.75
CA ARG A 100 9.35 -3.80 19.37
C ARG A 100 8.67 -5.18 19.26
N PRO A 101 7.56 -5.44 20.00
CA PRO A 101 6.82 -6.69 19.90
C PRO A 101 6.29 -6.90 18.48
N ARG A 102 6.65 -8.04 17.87
CA ARG A 102 6.13 -8.48 16.57
C ARG A 102 4.70 -9.00 16.76
N GLY A 103 3.73 -8.10 16.87
CA GLY A 103 2.31 -8.43 17.04
C GLY A 103 1.45 -7.82 15.94
N VAL A 104 0.48 -8.59 15.42
CA VAL A 104 -0.57 -8.09 14.51
C VAL A 104 -1.57 -7.16 15.25
N ASP A 105 -1.47 -7.09 16.58
CA ASP A 105 -2.36 -6.33 17.48
C ASP A 105 -1.70 -5.15 18.22
N THR A 106 -0.40 -4.85 18.01
CA THR A 106 0.19 -3.60 18.52
C THR A 106 -0.14 -2.48 17.56
N THR A 107 -1.03 -1.58 17.96
CA THR A 107 -1.43 -0.41 17.16
C THR A 107 -0.32 0.64 17.22
N ASP A 108 0.80 0.34 16.57
CA ASP A 108 1.82 1.34 16.33
C ASP A 108 1.19 2.49 15.52
N GLY A 109 1.29 3.71 16.04
CA GLY A 109 0.82 4.88 15.32
C GLY A 109 1.58 5.05 14.01
N VAL A 110 1.00 5.75 13.04
CA VAL A 110 1.62 6.00 11.73
C VAL A 110 3.02 6.62 11.88
N ASP A 111 3.22 7.46 12.89
CA ASP A 111 4.53 8.07 13.20
C ASP A 111 5.62 7.05 13.55
N ALA A 112 5.25 5.94 14.20
CA ALA A 112 6.21 4.90 14.57
C ALA A 112 6.79 4.18 13.34
N ALA A 113 6.10 4.24 12.19
CA ALA A 113 6.53 3.67 10.93
C ALA A 113 7.21 4.68 9.98
N ARG A 114 7.35 5.96 10.36
CA ARG A 114 7.93 7.02 9.51
C ARG A 114 9.32 6.62 9.01
N GLU A 115 10.22 6.23 9.91
CA GLU A 115 11.59 5.85 9.55
C GLU A 115 11.63 4.64 8.61
N ALA A 116 10.83 3.61 8.91
CA ALA A 116 10.71 2.43 8.06
C ALA A 116 10.17 2.77 6.66
N ALA A 117 9.18 3.65 6.59
CA ALA A 117 8.61 4.11 5.32
C ALA A 117 9.64 4.89 4.49
N VAL A 118 10.39 5.81 5.12
CA VAL A 118 11.45 6.59 4.47
C VAL A 118 12.56 5.68 3.96
N ALA A 119 13.03 4.72 4.77
CA ALA A 119 14.06 3.77 4.38
C ALA A 119 13.62 2.88 3.20
N LEU A 120 12.38 2.39 3.22
CA LEU A 120 11.79 1.62 2.13
C LEU A 120 11.67 2.44 0.84
N ALA A 121 11.22 3.69 0.93
CA ALA A 121 11.08 4.57 -0.22
C ALA A 121 12.45 4.89 -0.84
N HIS A 122 13.46 5.19 -0.04
CA HIS A 122 14.83 5.37 -0.51
C HIS A 122 15.41 4.11 -1.19
N TYR A 123 15.21 2.94 -0.60
CA TYR A 123 15.73 1.68 -1.15
C TYR A 123 15.11 1.34 -2.51
N THR A 124 13.80 1.49 -2.61
CA THR A 124 13.01 1.18 -3.80
C THR A 124 13.16 2.26 -4.89
N GLY A 125 13.41 3.51 -4.50
CA GLY A 125 13.29 4.68 -5.39
C GLY A 125 11.83 4.99 -5.75
N GLY A 126 10.88 4.41 -5.01
CA GLY A 126 9.44 4.56 -5.20
C GLY A 126 8.78 5.33 -4.07
N ALA A 127 7.51 5.03 -3.79
CA ALA A 127 6.77 5.64 -2.70
C ALA A 127 6.26 4.61 -1.69
N VAL A 128 6.05 5.04 -0.45
CA VAL A 128 5.47 4.23 0.62
C VAL A 128 4.23 4.91 1.17
N VAL A 129 3.14 4.15 1.30
CA VAL A 129 1.89 4.57 1.94
C VAL A 129 1.70 3.78 3.23
N VAL A 130 1.69 4.48 4.35
CA VAL A 130 1.37 3.94 5.68
C VAL A 130 -0.05 4.35 6.03
N SER A 131 -0.97 3.39 6.09
CA SER A 131 -2.37 3.68 6.39
C SER A 131 -2.63 3.83 7.89
N GLY A 132 -3.50 4.76 8.28
CA GLY A 132 -3.94 4.96 9.67
C GLY A 132 -5.12 5.92 9.82
N GLU A 133 -5.28 6.55 10.99
CA GLU A 133 -6.25 7.65 11.15
C GLU A 133 -5.85 8.89 10.34
N VAL A 134 -4.54 9.13 10.25
CA VAL A 134 -3.92 10.06 9.30
C VAL A 134 -2.90 9.26 8.52
N ASP A 135 -3.09 9.15 7.21
CA ASP A 135 -2.17 8.39 6.37
C ASP A 135 -0.85 9.15 6.19
N LEU A 136 0.25 8.42 6.08
CA LEU A 136 1.57 8.95 5.72
C LEU A 136 1.95 8.43 4.34
N VAL A 137 2.35 9.33 3.46
CA VAL A 137 2.91 9.00 2.13
C VAL A 137 4.30 9.60 2.02
N THR A 138 5.30 8.84 1.56
CA THR A 138 6.67 9.35 1.40
C THR A 138 7.39 8.77 0.20
N ASP A 139 8.26 9.56 -0.43
CA ASP A 139 9.25 9.12 -1.44
C ASP A 139 10.67 8.97 -0.85
N GLY A 140 10.79 9.08 0.48
CA GLY A 140 12.04 9.07 1.21
C GLY A 140 12.63 10.46 1.45
N THR A 141 12.23 11.47 0.68
CA THR A 141 12.71 12.87 0.86
C THR A 141 11.62 13.80 1.37
N THR A 142 10.38 13.54 0.95
CA THR A 142 9.19 14.29 1.32
C THR A 142 8.23 13.37 2.04
N VAL A 143 7.57 13.89 3.07
CA VAL A 143 6.50 13.20 3.80
C VAL A 143 5.21 14.01 3.66
N VAL A 144 4.13 13.35 3.25
CA VAL A 144 2.79 13.91 3.15
C VAL A 144 1.88 13.22 4.17
N ARG A 145 1.20 14.01 4.98
CA ARG A 145 0.11 13.55 5.85
C ARG A 145 -1.21 13.81 5.15
N SER A 146 -1.98 12.76 4.85
CA SER A 146 -3.29 12.90 4.23
C SER A 146 -4.38 12.64 5.26
N HIS A 147 -5.34 13.57 5.34
CA HIS A 147 -6.45 13.49 6.29
C HIS A 147 -7.74 13.09 5.59
N GLY A 148 -8.69 12.54 6.36
CA GLY A 148 -10.03 12.17 5.91
C GLY A 148 -10.32 10.72 6.24
N GLY A 149 -11.05 10.04 5.36
CA GLY A 149 -11.48 8.67 5.59
C GLY A 149 -12.61 8.57 6.63
N SER A 150 -12.77 7.39 7.22
CA SER A 150 -13.76 7.13 8.26
C SER A 150 -13.39 5.91 9.10
N GLY A 151 -13.70 5.96 10.40
CA GLY A 151 -13.59 4.79 11.28
C GLY A 151 -14.42 3.57 10.81
N LEU A 152 -15.47 3.79 10.00
CA LEU A 152 -16.26 2.71 9.40
C LEU A 152 -15.47 1.87 8.38
N MET A 153 -14.40 2.42 7.78
CA MET A 153 -13.54 1.69 6.84
C MET A 153 -12.88 0.48 7.53
N SER A 154 -12.50 0.61 8.81
CA SER A 154 -11.96 -0.49 9.63
C SER A 154 -12.96 -1.61 9.90
N LYS A 155 -14.26 -1.38 9.66
CA LYS A 155 -15.34 -2.35 9.89
C LYS A 155 -15.73 -3.10 8.61
N ILE A 156 -15.00 -2.88 7.52
CA ILE A 156 -15.26 -3.50 6.22
C ILE A 156 -13.99 -4.23 5.78
N THR A 157 -14.09 -5.57 5.70
CA THR A 157 -12.98 -6.40 5.23
C THR A 157 -12.53 -5.97 3.83
N GLY A 158 -11.21 -5.94 3.62
CA GLY A 158 -10.61 -5.57 2.35
C GLY A 158 -10.60 -4.08 2.03
N CYS A 159 -11.17 -3.19 2.86
CA CYS A 159 -11.18 -1.75 2.58
C CYS A 159 -9.76 -1.16 2.52
N GLY A 160 -8.83 -1.61 3.37
CA GLY A 160 -7.42 -1.24 3.24
C GLY A 160 -6.80 -1.82 1.96
N CYS A 161 -6.96 -3.13 1.74
CA CYS A 161 -6.36 -3.84 0.62
C CYS A 161 -6.81 -3.30 -0.74
N SER A 162 -8.07 -2.88 -0.90
CA SER A 162 -8.55 -2.31 -2.17
C SER A 162 -7.85 -0.99 -2.53
N GLN A 163 -7.27 -0.26 -1.57
CA GLN A 163 -6.45 0.92 -1.85
C GLN A 163 -5.21 0.56 -2.70
N GLY A 164 -4.64 -0.63 -2.55
CA GLY A 164 -3.53 -1.10 -3.39
C GLY A 164 -3.88 -1.17 -4.88
N GLY A 165 -5.14 -1.50 -5.20
CA GLY A 165 -5.65 -1.45 -6.57
C GLY A 165 -5.78 -0.01 -7.09
N VAL A 166 -6.27 0.91 -6.26
CA VAL A 166 -6.38 2.34 -6.62
C VAL A 166 -4.99 2.93 -6.86
N LEU A 167 -4.02 2.64 -5.98
CA LEU A 167 -2.62 3.03 -6.14
C LEU A 167 -2.04 2.55 -7.48
N ALA A 168 -2.30 1.29 -7.84
CA ALA A 168 -1.83 0.73 -9.10
C ALA A 168 -2.44 1.47 -10.32
N VAL A 169 -3.71 1.88 -10.25
CA VAL A 169 -4.34 2.68 -11.33
C VAL A 169 -3.66 4.04 -11.47
N TYR A 170 -3.46 4.77 -10.37
CA TYR A 170 -2.77 6.08 -10.41
C TYR A 170 -1.31 5.95 -10.88
N ALA A 171 -0.62 4.88 -10.53
CA ALA A 171 0.76 4.62 -10.97
C ALA A 171 0.88 4.38 -12.48
N THR A 172 -0.24 4.20 -13.21
CA THR A 172 -0.23 4.11 -14.69
C THR A 172 -0.06 5.46 -15.37
N CYS A 173 -0.31 6.57 -14.68
CA CYS A 173 -0.37 7.91 -15.29
C CYS A 173 0.41 8.99 -14.54
N ALA A 174 1.10 8.65 -13.46
CA ALA A 174 1.92 9.57 -12.68
C ALA A 174 3.18 8.86 -12.13
N ASP A 175 4.15 9.63 -11.65
CA ASP A 175 5.26 9.10 -10.87
C ASP A 175 4.76 8.47 -9.55
N ALA A 176 5.61 7.63 -8.93
CA ALA A 176 5.25 6.84 -7.75
C ALA A 176 4.69 7.69 -6.60
N PHE A 177 5.31 8.85 -6.32
CA PHE A 177 4.94 9.70 -5.20
C PHE A 177 3.64 10.45 -5.47
N THR A 178 3.52 11.08 -6.64
CA THR A 178 2.27 11.74 -7.06
C THR A 178 1.11 10.75 -7.10
N ALA A 179 1.33 9.54 -7.63
CA ALA A 179 0.33 8.48 -7.66
C ALA A 179 -0.11 8.06 -6.24
N ALA A 180 0.86 7.90 -5.33
CA ALA A 180 0.59 7.53 -3.95
C ALA A 180 -0.21 8.60 -3.18
N VAL A 181 0.18 9.87 -3.32
CA VAL A 181 -0.52 11.00 -2.69
C VAL A 181 -1.94 11.16 -3.25
N ALA A 182 -2.10 11.19 -4.57
CA ALA A 182 -3.41 11.38 -5.21
C ALA A 182 -4.36 10.22 -4.91
N SER A 183 -3.89 8.98 -4.98
CA SER A 183 -4.68 7.80 -4.60
C SER A 183 -5.11 7.85 -3.14
N THR A 184 -4.23 8.27 -2.23
CA THR A 184 -4.53 8.34 -0.80
C THR A 184 -5.55 9.44 -0.51
N ALA A 185 -5.36 10.63 -1.08
CA ALA A 185 -6.30 11.74 -1.00
C ALA A 185 -7.69 11.38 -1.55
N HIS A 186 -7.75 10.69 -2.69
CA HIS A 186 -9.01 10.23 -3.28
C HIS A 186 -9.74 9.24 -2.37
N TYR A 187 -9.01 8.28 -1.81
CA TYR A 187 -9.57 7.31 -0.87
C TYR A 187 -10.11 7.98 0.40
N ASN A 188 -9.37 8.95 0.94
CA ASN A 188 -9.76 9.69 2.13
C ASN A 188 -10.97 10.59 1.91
N LEU A 189 -10.99 11.34 0.80
CA LEU A 189 -12.14 12.14 0.40
C LEU A 189 -13.41 11.29 0.27
N ALA A 190 -13.31 10.15 -0.43
CA ALA A 190 -14.44 9.24 -0.60
C ALA A 190 -14.93 8.67 0.73
N GLY A 191 -14.01 8.31 1.64
CA GLY A 191 -14.35 7.83 2.97
C GLY A 191 -15.07 8.87 3.81
N THR A 192 -14.61 10.12 3.78
CA THR A 192 -15.25 11.24 4.49
C THR A 192 -16.64 11.54 3.94
N ARG A 193 -16.81 11.58 2.61
CA ARG A 193 -18.12 11.80 1.98
C ARG A 193 -19.10 10.67 2.27
N ALA A 194 -18.65 9.43 2.20
CA ALA A 194 -19.48 8.27 2.52
C ALA A 194 -19.95 8.28 3.98
N ALA A 195 -19.09 8.69 4.91
CA ALA A 195 -19.45 8.81 6.33
C ALA A 195 -20.53 9.87 6.61
N ALA A 196 -20.61 10.90 5.76
CA ALA A 196 -21.63 11.95 5.90
C ALA A 196 -23.06 11.45 5.60
N VAL A 197 -23.20 10.35 4.84
CA VAL A 197 -24.50 9.82 4.40
C VAL A 197 -24.79 8.40 4.91
N ALA A 198 -23.81 7.73 5.52
CA ALA A 198 -23.96 6.37 6.03
C ALA A 198 -23.34 6.21 7.43
N THR A 199 -24.11 5.62 8.33
CA THR A 199 -23.74 5.42 9.75
C THR A 199 -23.42 3.97 10.11
N ALA A 200 -23.52 3.04 9.15
CA ALA A 200 -23.29 1.61 9.36
C ALA A 200 -22.43 0.99 8.23
N PRO A 201 -21.66 -0.08 8.48
CA PRO A 201 -20.64 -0.55 7.54
C PRO A 201 -21.18 -0.96 6.16
N ALA A 202 -22.35 -1.60 6.09
CA ALA A 202 -22.89 -2.08 4.82
C ALA A 202 -23.32 -0.94 3.89
N SER A 203 -24.07 0.04 4.41
CA SER A 203 -24.46 1.23 3.66
C SER A 203 -23.26 2.14 3.37
N PHE A 204 -22.31 2.23 4.30
CA PHE A 204 -21.06 2.96 4.10
C PHE A 204 -20.27 2.36 2.93
N LYS A 205 -20.14 1.04 2.83
CA LYS A 205 -19.43 0.40 1.71
C LYS A 205 -20.00 0.79 0.36
N VAL A 206 -21.34 0.85 0.25
CA VAL A 206 -22.02 1.27 -0.98
C VAL A 206 -21.73 2.75 -1.26
N ALA A 207 -21.95 3.61 -0.28
CA ALA A 207 -21.66 5.05 -0.42
C ALA A 207 -20.19 5.33 -0.75
N PHE A 208 -19.25 4.58 -0.16
CA PHE A 208 -17.82 4.71 -0.41
C PHE A 208 -17.45 4.44 -1.87
N ILE A 209 -18.00 3.37 -2.46
CA ILE A 209 -17.77 3.05 -3.87
C ILE A 209 -18.38 4.13 -4.77
N ASP A 210 -19.59 4.62 -4.45
CA ASP A 210 -20.21 5.73 -5.16
C ASP A 210 -19.36 7.00 -5.10
N GLU A 211 -18.79 7.33 -3.94
CA GLU A 211 -17.97 8.52 -3.76
C GLU A 211 -16.58 8.41 -4.42
N LEU A 212 -16.01 7.21 -4.52
CA LEU A 212 -14.84 6.97 -5.37
C LEU A 212 -15.14 7.31 -6.84
N TYR A 213 -16.33 6.99 -7.33
CA TYR A 213 -16.76 7.32 -8.69
C TYR A 213 -17.07 8.82 -8.88
N ARG A 214 -17.66 9.47 -7.88
CA ARG A 214 -18.12 10.88 -7.98
C ARG A 214 -17.00 11.90 -7.79
N ALA A 215 -15.95 11.58 -7.03
CA ALA A 215 -14.90 12.53 -6.72
C ALA A 215 -14.20 13.03 -8.00
N THR A 216 -14.08 14.36 -8.10
CA THR A 216 -13.39 15.02 -9.22
C THR A 216 -11.93 15.28 -8.88
N GLY A 217 -11.08 15.48 -9.91
CA GLY A 217 -9.67 15.77 -9.72
C GLY A 217 -9.41 17.02 -8.86
N GLU A 218 -10.22 18.07 -9.01
CA GLU A 218 -10.11 19.29 -8.21
C GLU A 218 -10.42 19.04 -6.73
N GLU A 219 -11.46 18.24 -6.45
CA GLU A 219 -11.83 17.89 -5.07
C GLU A 219 -10.78 16.99 -4.40
N ILE A 220 -10.22 16.05 -5.16
CA ILE A 220 -9.13 15.19 -4.69
C ILE A 220 -7.89 16.02 -4.36
N ALA A 221 -7.51 16.95 -5.24
CA ALA A 221 -6.37 17.84 -5.02
C ALA A 221 -6.59 18.80 -3.83
N ALA A 222 -7.84 19.16 -3.54
CA ALA A 222 -8.23 19.98 -2.41
C ALA A 222 -8.39 19.21 -1.08
N ASN A 223 -8.24 17.87 -1.08
CA ASN A 223 -8.34 17.09 0.14
C ASN A 223 -7.27 17.52 1.16
N PRO A 224 -7.60 17.71 2.45
CA PRO A 224 -6.66 18.24 3.42
C PRO A 224 -5.42 17.37 3.58
N MET A 225 -4.24 17.98 3.45
CA MET A 225 -2.95 17.33 3.64
C MET A 225 -1.89 18.32 4.14
N CYS A 226 -0.87 17.80 4.84
CA CYS A 226 0.31 18.55 5.29
C CYS A 226 1.56 17.96 4.63
N VAL A 227 2.51 18.82 4.25
CA VAL A 227 3.77 18.41 3.64
C VAL A 227 4.92 18.75 4.58
N GLU A 228 5.81 17.79 4.80
CA GLU A 228 6.96 17.86 5.68
C GLU A 228 8.21 17.31 4.95
N GLU A 229 9.39 17.74 5.38
CA GLU A 229 10.65 17.10 4.98
C GLU A 229 10.84 15.79 5.76
N ALA A 230 11.41 14.76 5.12
CA ALA A 230 11.53 13.39 5.65
C ALA A 230 12.47 13.27 6.86
#